data_AF-A0A951M9J7-F1
#
_entry.id   AF-A0A951M9J7-F1
#
_cell.length_a   1.000
_cell.length_b   1.000
_cell.length_c   1.000
_cell.angle_alpha   90.00
_cell.angle_beta   90.00
_cell.angle_gamma   90.00
#
_symmetry.space_group_name_H-M   'P 1'
#
loop_
_entity.id
_entity.type
_entity.pdbx_description
1 polymer ?
#
loop_
_entity_poly.entity_id
_entity_poly.type
_entity_poly.pdbx_seq_one_letter_code
_entity_poly.pdbx_strand_id
1 'polypeptide(L)' 'MNEVQTLVYVQAAAVAVGLRLDTAQAARVASHMHRTAGMAALLDAVPLHDEDEVAELYCPAPFPQDR' A
#
# COMPACT_ATOMS: atom_id res chain seq x y z
N MET A 1 12.69 0.26 4.47
CA MET A 1 12.76 1.73 4.28
C MET A 1 13.14 2.38 5.61
N ASN A 2 14.24 3.13 5.67
CA ASN A 2 14.63 3.84 6.91
C ASN A 2 13.81 5.13 7.10
N GLU A 3 13.87 5.76 8.28
CA GLU A 3 13.05 6.92 8.62
C GLU A 3 13.20 8.11 7.66
N VAL A 4 14.44 8.39 7.23
CA VAL A 4 14.75 9.47 6.27
C VAL A 4 14.10 9.17 4.91
N GLN A 5 14.24 7.94 4.43
CA GLN A 5 13.61 7.49 3.19
C GLN A 5 12.08 7.55 3.29
N THR A 6 11.50 7.19 4.44
CA THR A 6 10.05 7.27 4.66
C THR A 6 9.55 8.71 4.55
N LEU A 7 10.25 9.68 5.14
CA LEU A 7 9.84 11.08 5.06
C LEU A 7 9.88 11.61 3.62
N VAL A 8 10.96 11.32 2.90
CA VAL A 8 11.11 11.71 1.48
C VAL A 8 10.00 11.08 0.64
N TYR A 9 9.70 9.79 0.87
CA TYR A 9 8.62 9.10 0.19
C TYR A 9 7.26 9.76 0.45
N VAL A 10 6.94 10.05 1.72
CA VAL A 10 5.66 10.70 2.09
C VAL A 10 5.53 12.08 1.44
N GLN A 11 6.60 12.88 1.42
CA GLN A 11 6.56 14.21 0.78
C GLN A 11 6.32 14.11 -0.73
N ALA A 12 7.03 13.23 -1.42
CA ALA A 12 6.88 13.06 -2.87
C ALA A 12 5.52 12.45 -3.23
N ALA A 13 5.08 11.42 -2.51
CA ALA A 13 3.80 10.76 -2.74
C ALA A 13 2.63 11.72 -2.50
N ALA A 14 2.67 12.53 -1.44
CA ALA A 14 1.64 13.51 -1.15
C ALA A 14 1.45 14.50 -2.31
N VAL A 15 2.54 14.97 -2.93
CA VAL A 15 2.46 15.82 -4.13
C VAL A 15 1.82 15.07 -5.30
N ALA A 16 2.25 13.82 -5.54
CA ALA A 16 1.74 13.01 -6.65
C ALA A 16 0.22 12.72 -6.54
N VAL A 17 -0.30 12.55 -5.32
CA VAL A 17 -1.74 12.33 -5.09
C VAL A 17 -2.54 13.60 -4.78
N GLY A 18 -1.92 14.78 -4.88
CA GLY A 18 -2.59 16.07 -4.68
C GLY A 18 -2.93 16.41 -3.22
N LEU A 19 -2.26 15.78 -2.25
CA LEU A 19 -2.43 16.08 -0.83
C LEU A 19 -1.47 17.18 -0.38
N ARG A 20 -2.02 18.29 0.12
CA ARG A 20 -1.23 19.40 0.66
C ARG A 20 -0.90 19.11 2.13
N LEU A 21 0.36 18.75 2.39
CA LEU A 21 0.89 18.58 3.74
C LEU A 21 1.88 19.70 4.06
N ASP A 22 1.77 20.29 5.24
CA ASP A 22 2.86 21.07 5.79
C ASP A 22 3.99 20.15 6.31
N THR A 23 5.15 20.75 6.65
CA THR A 23 6.32 20.00 7.11
C THR A 23 6.05 19.17 8.36
N ALA A 24 5.27 19.68 9.31
CA ALA A 24 4.97 18.98 10.55
C ALA A 24 3.95 17.85 10.33
N GLN A 25 2.97 18.06 9.45
CA GLN A 25 2.03 17.04 9.01
C GLN A 25 2.77 15.90 8.29
N ALA A 26 3.66 16.22 7.36
CA ALA A 26 4.47 15.23 6.65
C ALA A 26 5.32 14.39 7.62
N ALA A 27 5.93 15.00 8.63
CA ALA A 27 6.69 14.29 9.66
C ALA A 27 5.81 13.33 10.49
N ARG A 28 4.60 13.76 10.90
CA ARG A 28 3.65 12.89 11.62
C ARG A 28 3.19 11.70 10.76
N VAL A 29 2.84 11.96 9.50
CA VAL A 29 2.46 10.91 8.55
C VAL A 29 3.62 9.94 8.31
N ALA A 30 4.85 10.43 8.17
CA ALA A 30 6.03 9.59 8.00
C ALA A 30 6.26 8.64 9.19
N SER A 31 6.01 9.08 10.43
CA SER A 31 6.07 8.21 11.61
C SER A 31 5.08 7.03 11.52
N HIS A 32 3.83 7.31 11.17
CA HIS A 32 2.81 6.26 10.98
C HIS A 32 3.18 5.35 9.80
N MET A 33 3.63 5.92 8.68
CA MET A 33 4.06 5.17 7.51
C MET A 33 5.26 4.25 7.82
N HIS A 34 6.21 4.69 8.64
CA HIS A 34 7.36 3.87 9.03
C HIS A 34 6.93 2.65 9.84
N ARG A 35 5.96 2.81 10.76
CA ARG A 35 5.36 1.69 11.49
C ARG A 35 4.65 0.72 10.52
N THR A 36 3.90 1.24 9.55
CA THR A 36 3.24 0.42 8.52
C THR A 36 4.24 -0.32 7.64
N ALA A 37 5.38 0.28 7.30
CA ALA A 37 6.44 -0.40 6.55
C ALA A 37 6.98 -1.62 7.31
N GLY A 38 7.05 -1.55 8.65
CA GLY A 38 7.37 -2.70 9.50
C GLY A 38 6.33 -3.82 9.41
N MET A 39 5.04 -3.48 9.35
CA MET A 39 3.96 -4.46 9.17
C MET A 39 3.97 -5.07 7.76
N ALA A 40 4.24 -4.26 6.73
CA ALA A 40 4.37 -4.73 5.36
C ALA A 40 5.53 -5.72 5.20
N ALA A 41 6.66 -5.50 5.89
CA ALA A 41 7.77 -6.45 5.89
C ALA A 41 7.41 -7.84 6.46
N LEU A 42 6.39 -7.94 7.31
CA LEU A 42 5.86 -9.23 7.77
C LEU A 42 5.09 -9.94 6.66
N LEU A 43 4.39 -9.19 5.80
CA LEU A 43 3.67 -9.73 4.65
C LEU A 43 4.63 -10.15 3.53
N ASP A 44 5.69 -9.38 3.28
CA ASP A 44 6.73 -9.72 2.28
C ASP A 44 7.45 -11.04 2.61
N ALA A 45 7.43 -11.47 3.87
CA ALA A 45 8.01 -12.73 4.30
C ALA A 45 7.11 -13.96 4.02
N VAL A 46 5.86 -13.75 3.61
CA VAL A 46 4.95 -14.83 3.22
C VAL A 46 5.33 -15.31 1.81
N PRO A 47 5.62 -16.61 1.61
CA PRO A 47 5.94 -17.12 0.29
C PRO A 47 4.68 -17.08 -0.59
N LEU A 48 4.76 -16.31 -1.67
CA LEU A 48 3.79 -16.31 -2.76
C LEU A 48 4.45 -16.85 -4.03
N HIS A 49 3.72 -17.65 -4.77
CA HIS A 49 4.07 -18.19 -6.08
C HIS A 49 3.30 -17.43 -7.17
N ASP A 50 3.69 -17.59 -8.42
CA ASP A 50 3.09 -16.85 -9.55
C ASP A 50 1.60 -17.20 -9.74
N GLU A 51 1.18 -18.40 -9.31
CA GLU A 51 -0.20 -18.87 -9.31
C GLU A 51 -1.04 -18.46 -8.09
N ASP A 52 -0.46 -17.82 -7.07
CA ASP A 52 -1.22 -17.33 -5.92
C ASP A 52 -2.06 -16.11 -6.33
N GLU A 53 -3.36 -16.33 -6.49
CA GLU A 53 -4.28 -15.31 -6.99
C GLU A 53 -4.71 -14.31 -5.90
N VAL A 54 -5.22 -13.16 -6.34
CA VAL A 54 -5.90 -12.21 -5.44
C VAL A 54 -7.13 -12.87 -4.81
N ALA A 55 -7.47 -12.44 -3.59
CA ALA A 55 -8.57 -13.03 -2.84
C ALA A 55 -9.92 -13.02 -3.59
N GLU A 56 -10.14 -12.05 -4.48
CA GLU A 56 -11.36 -11.91 -5.27
C GLU A 56 -11.01 -11.64 -6.73
N LEU A 57 -11.57 -12.46 -7.62
CA LEU A 57 -11.45 -12.29 -9.06
C LEU A 57 -12.64 -11.53 -9.64
N TYR A 58 -12.38 -10.77 -10.69
CA TYR A 58 -13.44 -10.09 -11.42
C TYR A 58 -14.35 -11.10 -12.13
N CYS A 59 -15.66 -11.02 -11.85
CA CYS A 59 -16.69 -11.79 -12.52
C CYS A 59 -17.54 -10.84 -13.40
N PRO A 60 -17.36 -10.84 -14.73
CA PRO A 60 -18.02 -9.87 -15.62
C PRO A 60 -19.53 -10.02 -15.67
N ALA A 61 -20.03 -11.24 -15.48
CA ALA A 61 -21.43 -11.57 -15.36
C ALA A 61 -21.58 -12.90 -14.62
N PRO A 62 -22.69 -13.13 -13.89
CA PRO A 62 -23.00 -14.43 -13.34
C PRO A 62 -23.00 -15.52 -14.43
N PHE A 63 -22.59 -16.73 -14.06
CA PHE A 63 -22.68 -17.86 -14.97
C PHE A 63 -24.16 -18.13 -15.34
N PRO A 64 -24.48 -18.37 -16.63
CA PRO A 64 -25.84 -18.68 -17.04
C PRO A 64 -26.40 -19.89 -16.29
N GLN A 65 -27.66 -19.83 -15.88
CA GLN A 65 -28.36 -21.00 -15.38
C GLN A 65 -28.87 -21.81 -16.58
N ASP A 66 -28.52 -23.09 -16.66
CA ASP A 66 -29.13 -24.01 -17.61
C ASP A 66 -30.65 -24.06 -17.35
N ARG A 67 -31.43 -23.95 -18.42
CA ARG A 67 -32.90 -24.04 -18.38
C ARG A 67 -33.38 -25.48 -18.33
#